data_AF-A0A1V1P5V5-F1
#
_entry.id   AF-A0A1V1P5V5-F1
#
_cell.length_a   1.000
_cell.length_b   1.000
_cell.length_c   1.000
_cell.angle_alpha   90.00
_cell.angle_beta   90.00
_cell.angle_gamma   90.00
#
_symmetry.space_group_name_H-M   'P 1'
#
loop_
_entity.id
_entity.type
_entity.pdbx_description
1 polymer ?
#
loop_
_entity_poly.entity_id
_entity_poly.type
_entity_poly.pdbx_seq_one_letter_code
_entity_poly.pdbx_strand_id
1 'polypeptide(L)'
;MQAKKIPYGDADFGKIIQKNKLYVDKTNFIHDLESLSDYIFIIRPRRFGKSLWINLLQYYYDINRKEKFNELFQDTYIGKNPTPNANKYLTLAFNFAMVDPKFDRIQEEFQSYIDSILNDFLMRYQNFFEKSFISKLQSYQRMNKKIQVTF
;
A
#
# COMPACT_ATOMS: atom_id res chain seq x y z
N MET A 1 -26.77 -15.13 -14.82
CA MET A 1 -25.52 -14.51 -14.34
C MET A 1 -24.67 -15.59 -13.66
N GLN A 2 -23.39 -15.71 -14.02
CA GLN A 2 -22.48 -16.62 -13.32
C GLN A 2 -22.13 -16.02 -11.94
N ALA A 3 -22.19 -16.83 -10.89
CA ALA A 3 -21.85 -16.38 -9.53
C ALA A 3 -20.38 -15.95 -9.45
N LYS A 4 -20.11 -14.76 -8.87
CA LYS A 4 -18.74 -14.28 -8.67
C LYS A 4 -18.02 -15.18 -7.66
N LYS A 5 -16.74 -15.48 -7.93
CA LYS A 5 -15.91 -16.28 -7.01
C LYS A 5 -15.62 -15.49 -5.73
N ILE A 6 -15.70 -16.15 -4.58
CA ILE A 6 -15.31 -15.57 -3.29
C ILE A 6 -13.78 -15.49 -3.23
N PRO A 7 -13.18 -14.29 -3.01
CA PRO A 7 -11.73 -14.11 -2.95
C PRO A 7 -11.15 -14.53 -1.60
N TYR A 8 -11.39 -15.77 -1.16
CA TYR A 8 -10.92 -16.24 0.14
C TYR A 8 -9.38 -16.25 0.21
N GLY A 9 -8.81 -15.51 1.17
CA GLY A 9 -7.37 -15.37 1.33
C GLY A 9 -6.69 -14.44 0.32
N ASP A 10 -7.43 -13.82 -0.60
CA ASP A 10 -6.89 -12.83 -1.55
C ASP A 10 -6.99 -11.43 -0.93
N ALA A 11 -5.86 -10.78 -0.72
CA ALA A 11 -5.80 -9.42 -0.17
C ALA A 11 -5.37 -8.38 -1.22
N ASP A 12 -5.35 -8.76 -2.50
CA ASP A 12 -5.02 -7.89 -3.62
C ASP A 12 -6.32 -7.35 -4.24
N PHE A 13 -6.59 -6.07 -3.97
CA PHE A 13 -7.75 -5.36 -4.47
C PHE A 13 -7.79 -5.33 -6.00
N GLY A 14 -6.68 -4.98 -6.65
CA GLY A 14 -6.62 -4.89 -8.11
C GLY A 14 -6.94 -6.23 -8.77
N LYS A 15 -6.36 -7.33 -8.26
CA LYS A 15 -6.64 -8.68 -8.74
C LYS A 15 -8.10 -9.09 -8.51
N ILE A 16 -8.71 -8.69 -7.40
CA ILE A 16 -10.13 -8.97 -7.12
C ILE A 16 -11.02 -8.29 -8.15
N ILE A 17 -10.78 -7.02 -8.46
CA ILE A 17 -11.55 -6.25 -9.44
C ILE A 17 -11.32 -6.80 -10.85
N GLN A 18 -10.07 -6.95 -11.29
CA GLN A 18 -9.70 -7.42 -12.63
C GLN A 18 -10.20 -8.84 -12.93
N LYS A 19 -10.23 -9.72 -11.92
CA LYS A 19 -10.75 -11.09 -12.07
C LYS A 19 -12.25 -11.19 -11.80
N ASN A 20 -12.96 -10.07 -11.69
CA ASN A 20 -14.40 -9.97 -11.43
C ASN A 20 -14.86 -10.86 -10.26
N LYS A 21 -14.08 -10.87 -9.18
CA LYS A 21 -14.41 -11.62 -7.95
C LYS A 21 -15.42 -10.85 -7.11
N LEU A 22 -16.02 -11.53 -6.13
CA LEU A 22 -16.93 -10.87 -5.19
C LEU A 22 -16.17 -9.85 -4.35
N TYR A 23 -16.55 -8.58 -4.45
CA TYR A 23 -16.02 -7.47 -3.66
C TYR A 23 -17.19 -6.72 -3.04
N VAL A 24 -17.10 -6.46 -1.74
CA VAL A 24 -18.08 -5.63 -1.02
C VAL A 24 -17.47 -4.25 -0.89
N ASP A 25 -18.08 -3.28 -1.58
CA ASP A 25 -17.58 -1.92 -1.59
C ASP A 25 -17.71 -1.25 -0.22
N LYS A 26 -16.58 -0.72 0.26
CA LYS A 26 -16.42 0.03 1.51
C LYS A 26 -15.64 1.32 1.28
N THR A 27 -15.48 1.73 0.02
CA THR A 27 -14.60 2.84 -0.36
C THR A 27 -15.14 4.20 0.08
N ASN A 28 -16.42 4.30 0.47
CA ASN A 28 -16.97 5.49 1.10
C ASN A 28 -16.23 5.89 2.38
N PHE A 29 -15.71 4.92 3.15
CA PHE A 29 -14.92 5.19 4.35
C PHE A 29 -13.58 5.88 4.09
N ILE A 30 -13.16 6.04 2.83
CA ILE A 30 -11.98 6.86 2.50
C ILE A 30 -12.24 8.33 2.85
N HIS A 31 -13.44 8.85 2.60
CA HIS A 31 -13.80 10.23 2.99
C HIS A 31 -13.73 10.40 4.51
N ASP A 32 -14.31 9.44 5.24
CA ASP A 32 -14.25 9.45 6.70
C ASP A 32 -12.79 9.38 7.18
N LEU A 33 -11.99 8.49 6.57
CA LEU A 33 -10.58 8.30 6.90
C LEU A 33 -9.75 9.57 6.68
N GLU A 34 -9.97 10.29 5.59
CA GLU A 34 -9.29 11.56 5.29
C GLU A 34 -9.72 12.71 6.22
N SER A 35 -10.89 12.60 6.86
CA SER A 35 -11.37 13.59 7.84
C SER A 35 -10.85 13.37 9.28
N LEU A 36 -10.23 12.22 9.54
CA LEU A 36 -9.65 11.88 10.84
C LEU A 36 -8.27 12.54 11.04
N SER A 37 -7.72 12.37 12.23
CA SER A 37 -6.34 12.75 12.54
C SER A 37 -5.32 12.00 11.68
N ASP A 38 -4.12 12.59 11.51
CA ASP A 38 -3.02 12.04 10.72
C ASP A 38 -2.63 10.59 11.09
N TYR A 39 -2.83 10.20 12.35
CA TYR A 39 -2.53 8.85 12.84
C TYR A 39 -3.83 8.09 13.14
N ILE A 40 -4.04 7.00 12.42
CA ILE A 40 -5.29 6.21 12.50
C ILE A 40 -4.97 4.79 12.93
N PHE A 41 -5.57 4.37 14.04
CA PHE A 41 -5.45 3.01 14.56
C PHE A 41 -6.70 2.19 14.22
N ILE A 42 -6.52 1.12 13.42
CA ILE A 42 -7.61 0.21 13.04
C ILE A 42 -7.56 -1.06 13.92
N ILE A 43 -8.24 -1.02 15.07
CA ILE A 43 -8.35 -2.15 16.00
C ILE A 43 -9.51 -3.08 15.63
N ARG A 44 -9.26 -4.20 14.92
CA ARG A 44 -10.34 -5.18 14.59
C ARG A 44 -9.90 -6.65 14.56
N PRO A 45 -10.85 -7.62 14.71
CA PRO A 45 -10.59 -9.06 14.74
C PRO A 45 -9.86 -9.63 13.51
N ARG A 46 -9.35 -10.87 13.63
CA ARG A 46 -8.70 -11.60 12.53
C ARG A 46 -9.67 -11.78 11.35
N ARG A 47 -9.16 -11.76 10.11
CA ARG A 47 -9.90 -11.92 8.84
C ARG A 47 -10.94 -10.85 8.48
N PHE A 48 -10.94 -9.70 9.14
CA PHE A 48 -11.83 -8.58 8.82
C PHE A 48 -11.46 -7.75 7.57
N GLY A 49 -10.54 -8.24 6.74
CA GLY A 49 -10.15 -7.55 5.50
C GLY A 49 -9.17 -6.38 5.67
N LYS A 50 -8.47 -6.28 6.81
CA LYS A 50 -7.49 -5.19 7.05
C LYS A 50 -6.40 -5.12 5.98
N SER A 51 -5.81 -6.27 5.61
CA SER A 51 -4.79 -6.33 4.55
C SER A 51 -5.34 -5.90 3.19
N LEU A 52 -6.58 -6.32 2.87
CA LEU A 52 -7.26 -5.89 1.65
C LEU A 52 -7.53 -4.38 1.67
N TRP A 53 -7.91 -3.82 2.82
CA TRP A 53 -8.13 -2.38 2.98
C TRP A 53 -6.85 -1.57 2.78
N ILE A 54 -5.74 -1.98 3.43
CA ILE A 54 -4.43 -1.32 3.25
C ILE A 54 -3.96 -1.43 1.79
N ASN A 55 -4.19 -2.58 1.14
CA ASN A 55 -3.86 -2.74 -0.27
C ASN A 55 -4.73 -1.82 -1.15
N LEU A 56 -6.03 -1.72 -0.89
CA LEU A 56 -6.93 -0.80 -1.58
C LEU A 56 -6.46 0.66 -1.45
N LEU A 57 -6.09 1.09 -0.24
CA LEU A 57 -5.58 2.46 -0.03
C LEU A 57 -4.30 2.71 -0.83
N GLN A 58 -3.39 1.72 -0.92
CA GLN A 58 -2.23 1.83 -1.81
C GLN A 58 -2.66 2.03 -3.26
N TYR A 59 -3.60 1.23 -3.78
CA TYR A 59 -4.12 1.42 -5.14
C TYR A 59 -4.77 2.80 -5.36
N TYR A 60 -5.47 3.31 -4.35
CA TYR A 60 -6.19 4.58 -4.44
C TYR A 60 -5.25 5.79 -4.43
N TYR A 61 -4.25 5.78 -3.55
CA TYR A 61 -3.36 6.92 -3.34
C TYR A 61 -2.13 6.92 -4.27
N ASP A 62 -1.71 5.77 -4.78
CA ASP A 62 -0.48 5.62 -5.57
C ASP A 62 -0.54 6.42 -6.89
N ILE A 63 0.39 7.36 -7.06
CA ILE A 63 0.51 8.19 -8.26
C ILE A 63 0.71 7.39 -9.54
N ASN A 64 1.40 6.25 -9.47
CA ASN A 64 1.63 5.40 -10.63
C ASN A 64 0.36 4.69 -11.12
N ARG A 65 -0.74 4.76 -10.36
CA ARG A 65 -2.01 4.09 -10.68
C ARG A 65 -3.04 5.01 -11.32
N LYS A 66 -2.70 6.28 -11.56
CA LYS A 66 -3.60 7.29 -12.13
C LYS A 66 -4.30 6.81 -13.41
N GLU A 67 -3.55 6.25 -14.36
CA GLU A 67 -4.10 5.74 -15.63
C GLU A 67 -5.04 4.54 -15.46
N LYS A 68 -4.95 3.84 -14.32
CA LYS A 68 -5.79 2.67 -13.99
C LYS A 68 -6.95 3.01 -13.05
N PHE A 69 -7.15 4.29 -12.74
CA PHE A 69 -8.17 4.69 -11.77
C PHE A 69 -9.56 4.19 -12.16
N ASN A 70 -9.98 4.45 -13.41
CA ASN A 70 -11.29 4.02 -13.90
C ASN A 70 -11.42 2.49 -13.91
N GLU A 71 -10.40 1.77 -14.38
CA GLU A 71 -10.38 0.29 -14.39
C GLU A 71 -10.62 -0.29 -12.99
N LEU A 72 -10.03 0.33 -11.96
CA LEU A 72 -10.04 -0.19 -10.61
C LEU A 72 -11.23 0.28 -9.78
N PHE A 73 -11.73 1.50 -10.01
CA PHE A 73 -12.64 2.17 -9.09
C PHE A 73 -13.99 2.59 -9.71
N GLN A 74 -14.20 2.55 -11.03
CA GLN A 74 -15.43 3.08 -11.68
C GLN A 74 -16.75 2.59 -11.04
N ASP A 75 -16.78 1.34 -10.58
CA ASP A 75 -17.97 0.72 -10.00
C ASP A 75 -18.09 0.91 -8.48
N THR A 76 -17.12 1.57 -7.86
CA THR A 76 -17.07 1.83 -6.41
C THR A 76 -17.58 3.24 -6.08
N TYR A 77 -17.93 3.47 -4.82
CA TYR A 77 -18.31 4.78 -4.32
C TYR A 77 -17.21 5.82 -4.55
N ILE A 78 -15.94 5.49 -4.24
CA ILE A 78 -14.83 6.44 -4.37
C ILE A 78 -14.45 6.72 -5.83
N GLY A 79 -14.71 5.79 -6.75
CA GLY A 79 -14.51 6.07 -8.18
C GLY A 79 -15.52 7.08 -8.73
N LYS A 80 -16.74 7.08 -8.16
CA LYS A 80 -17.79 8.06 -8.49
C LYS A 80 -17.63 9.38 -7.72
N ASN A 81 -16.98 9.33 -6.56
CA ASN A 81 -16.78 10.47 -5.66
C ASN A 81 -15.32 10.55 -5.20
N PRO A 82 -14.36 10.81 -6.11
CA PRO A 82 -12.94 10.86 -5.76
C PRO A 82 -12.65 12.06 -4.84
N THR A 83 -11.73 11.85 -3.89
CA THR A 83 -11.17 12.94 -3.08
C THR A 83 -10.03 13.64 -3.85
N PRO A 84 -9.61 14.85 -3.44
CA PRO A 84 -8.44 15.52 -4.00
C PRO A 84 -7.11 14.74 -3.85
N ASN A 85 -7.12 13.65 -3.08
CA ASN A 85 -5.96 12.84 -2.74
C ASN A 85 -5.80 11.59 -3.64
N ALA A 86 -6.77 11.33 -4.52
CA ALA A 86 -6.71 10.23 -5.49
C ALA A 86 -5.42 10.29 -6.34
N ASN A 87 -4.67 9.17 -6.36
CA ASN A 87 -3.43 8.98 -7.12
C ASN A 87 -2.43 10.15 -7.02
N LYS A 88 -2.27 10.72 -5.82
CA LYS A 88 -1.42 11.90 -5.59
C LYS A 88 -0.09 11.58 -4.91
N TYR A 89 0.03 10.41 -4.28
CA TYR A 89 1.10 10.14 -3.33
C TYR A 89 2.04 9.02 -3.79
N LEU A 90 3.29 9.10 -3.31
CA LEU A 90 4.19 7.97 -3.25
C LEU A 90 3.84 7.19 -1.99
N THR A 91 3.45 5.92 -2.13
CA THR A 91 2.91 5.13 -1.01
C THR A 91 3.94 4.13 -0.50
N LEU A 92 4.10 4.06 0.82
CA LEU A 92 4.92 3.06 1.51
C LEU A 92 4.02 2.25 2.45
N ALA A 93 4.09 0.93 2.36
CA ALA A 93 3.29 0.04 3.19
C ALA A 93 4.17 -0.99 3.88
N PHE A 94 3.99 -1.11 5.19
CA PHE A 94 4.71 -2.07 6.01
C PHE A 94 3.79 -3.20 6.46
N ASN A 95 4.28 -4.42 6.33
CA ASN A 95 3.67 -5.64 6.82
C ASN A 95 4.66 -6.37 7.74
N PHE A 96 4.70 -5.94 9.00
CA PHE A 96 5.62 -6.50 10.00
C PHE A 96 5.35 -7.96 10.35
N ALA A 97 4.22 -8.54 9.92
CA ALA A 97 4.00 -9.99 10.05
C ALA A 97 4.98 -10.83 9.20
N MET A 98 5.73 -10.20 8.29
CA MET A 98 6.76 -10.85 7.47
C MET A 98 8.13 -10.93 8.16
N VAL A 99 8.31 -10.29 9.32
CA VAL A 99 9.57 -10.29 10.05
C VAL A 99 9.58 -11.46 11.04
N ASP A 100 10.62 -12.30 11.02
CA ASP A 100 10.78 -13.41 11.98
C ASP A 100 10.93 -12.82 13.41
N PRO A 101 10.03 -13.13 14.35
CA PRO A 101 10.04 -12.57 15.70
C PRO A 101 11.14 -13.15 16.60
N LYS A 102 11.99 -14.08 16.13
CA LYS A 102 13.07 -14.68 16.93
C LYS A 102 14.06 -13.63 17.45
N PHE A 103 14.22 -13.60 18.77
CA PHE A 103 14.96 -12.56 19.48
C PHE A 103 16.42 -12.42 19.04
N ASP A 104 17.08 -13.51 18.66
CA ASP A 104 18.48 -13.52 18.23
C ASP A 104 18.70 -12.88 16.84
N ARG A 105 17.65 -12.77 16.02
CA ARG A 105 17.74 -12.28 14.62
C ARG A 105 16.77 -11.17 14.28
N ILE A 106 15.83 -10.84 15.17
CA ILE A 106 14.77 -9.86 14.91
C ILE A 106 15.30 -8.53 14.39
N GLN A 107 16.44 -8.06 14.91
CA GLN A 107 17.03 -6.80 14.48
C GLN A 107 17.54 -6.88 13.03
N GLU A 108 18.21 -7.97 12.65
CA GLU A 108 18.75 -8.19 11.31
C GLU A 108 17.63 -8.43 10.29
N GLU A 109 16.64 -9.25 10.66
CA GLU A 109 15.46 -9.54 9.85
C GLU A 109 14.61 -8.28 9.63
N PHE A 110 14.41 -7.48 10.68
CA PHE A 110 13.70 -6.21 10.56
C PHE A 110 14.45 -5.25 9.62
N GLN A 111 15.76 -5.09 9.78
CA GLN A 111 16.57 -4.23 8.90
C GLN A 111 16.50 -4.70 7.44
N SER A 112 16.66 -6.00 7.21
CA SER A 112 16.60 -6.60 5.87
C SER A 112 15.22 -6.41 5.25
N TYR A 113 14.15 -6.59 6.04
CA TYR A 113 12.78 -6.35 5.60
C TYR A 113 12.56 -4.89 5.21
N ILE A 114 12.94 -3.94 6.04
CA ILE A 114 12.80 -2.51 5.73
C ILE A 114 13.61 -2.13 4.49
N ASP A 115 14.86 -2.62 4.38
CA ASP A 115 15.69 -2.37 3.20
C ASP A 115 15.02 -2.90 1.92
N SER A 116 14.38 -4.08 1.98
CA SER A 116 13.63 -4.62 0.85
C SER A 116 12.45 -3.74 0.45
N ILE A 117 11.72 -3.21 1.44
CA ILE A 117 10.56 -2.32 1.23
C ILE A 117 11.00 -0.97 0.66
N LEU A 118 12.10 -0.40 1.14
CA LEU A 118 12.66 0.84 0.61
C LEU A 118 13.19 0.67 -0.81
N ASN A 119 13.86 -0.45 -1.11
CA ASN A 119 14.32 -0.73 -2.46
C ASN A 119 13.13 -0.88 -3.43
N ASP A 120 12.07 -1.60 -3.05
CA ASP A 120 10.85 -1.70 -3.85
C ASP A 120 10.19 -0.33 -4.08
N PHE A 121 10.11 0.50 -3.04
CA PHE A 121 9.61 1.88 -3.14
C PHE A 121 10.43 2.71 -4.14
N LEU A 122 11.76 2.69 -4.03
CA LEU A 122 12.64 3.45 -4.93
C LEU A 122 12.55 2.94 -6.36
N MET A 123 12.46 1.64 -6.59
CA MET A 123 12.27 1.09 -7.93
C MET A 123 10.90 1.50 -8.51
N ARG A 124 9.84 1.39 -7.70
CA ARG A 124 8.47 1.75 -8.10
C ARG A 124 8.35 3.22 -8.49
N TYR A 125 9.06 4.09 -7.77
CA TYR A 125 8.98 5.54 -7.93
C TYR A 125 10.23 6.17 -8.54
N GLN A 126 11.10 5.38 -9.19
CA GLN A 126 12.40 5.83 -9.70
C GLN A 126 12.33 7.08 -10.59
N ASN A 127 11.24 7.25 -11.34
CA ASN A 127 11.06 8.39 -12.25
C ASN A 127 10.78 9.72 -11.53
N PHE A 128 10.47 9.67 -10.23
CA PHE A 128 10.23 10.85 -9.39
C PHE A 128 11.49 11.28 -8.62
N PHE A 129 12.60 10.56 -8.75
CA PHE A 129 13.85 10.84 -8.05
C PHE A 129 14.99 11.07 -9.04
N GLU A 130 15.93 11.95 -8.68
CA GLU A 130 17.17 12.06 -9.44
C GLU A 130 18.01 10.79 -9.31
N LYS A 131 18.70 10.39 -10.40
CA LYS A 131 19.61 9.22 -10.36
C LYS A 131 20.69 9.36 -9.29
N SER A 132 21.21 10.58 -9.11
CA SER A 132 22.18 10.94 -8.06
C SER A 132 21.66 10.61 -6.65
N PHE A 133 20.37 10.91 -6.39
CA PHE A 133 19.71 10.64 -5.12
C PHE A 133 19.56 9.14 -4.87
N ILE A 134 19.13 8.38 -5.88
CA ILE A 134 19.00 6.92 -5.79
C ILE A 134 20.37 6.27 -5.50
N SER A 135 21.41 6.66 -6.24
CA SER A 135 22.77 6.15 -6.01
C SER A 135 23.30 6.51 -4.62
N LYS A 136 23.00 7.72 -4.12
CA LYS A 136 23.37 8.12 -2.75
C LYS A 136 22.67 7.25 -1.71
N LEU A 137 21.36 7.00 -1.87
CA LEU A 137 20.60 6.13 -0.96
C LEU A 137 21.13 4.70 -0.93
N GLN A 138 21.45 4.14 -2.10
CA GLN A 138 22.02 2.79 -2.23
C GLN A 138 23.41 2.65 -1.60
N SER A 139 24.18 3.76 -1.48
CA SER A 139 25.50 3.74 -0.86
C SER A 139 25.48 3.65 0.67
N TYR A 140 24.36 3.95 1.33
CA TYR A 140 24.26 3.86 2.78
C TYR A 140 24.16 2.41 3.24
N GLN A 141 25.08 1.98 4.11
CA GLN A 141 25.04 0.66 4.74
C GLN A 141 24.02 0.57 5.88
N ARG A 142 23.65 1.70 6.51
CA ARG A 142 22.75 1.71 7.67
C ARG A 142 21.34 2.17 7.28
N MET A 143 20.35 1.34 7.61
CA MET A 143 18.91 1.60 7.40
C MET A 143 18.47 2.97 7.92
N ASN A 144 18.87 3.35 9.14
CA ASN A 144 18.45 4.61 9.77
C ASN A 144 18.82 5.83 8.90
N LYS A 145 19.98 5.80 8.24
CA LYS A 145 20.42 6.87 7.33
C LYS A 145 19.59 6.89 6.04
N LYS A 146 19.17 5.72 5.54
CA LYS A 146 18.31 5.65 4.35
C LYS A 146 16.94 6.25 4.65
N ILE A 147 16.33 5.90 5.79
CA ILE A 147 15.00 6.41 6.17
C ILE A 147 15.04 7.94 6.33
N GLN A 148 16.00 8.48 7.08
CA GLN A 148 16.15 9.93 7.33
C GLN A 148 16.43 10.77 6.07
N VAL A 149 16.94 10.17 5.01
CA VAL A 149 17.22 10.86 3.74
C VAL A 149 16.03 10.72 2.78
N THR A 150 15.21 9.69 2.96
CA THR A 150 14.03 9.41 2.12
C THR A 150 12.81 10.23 2.57
N PHE A 151 12.68 10.50 3.87
CA PHE A 151 11.58 11.22 4.52
C PHE A 151 12.13 12.34 5.39
#